data_AF-A0ABD0MD32-F1
#
_entry.id   AF-A0ABD0MD32-F1
#
_cell.length_a   1.000
_cell.length_b   1.000
_cell.length_c   1.000
_cell.angle_alpha   90.00
_cell.angle_beta   90.00
_cell.angle_gamma   90.00
#
_symmetry.space_group_name_H-M   'P 1'
#
loop_
_entity.id
_entity.type
_entity.pdbx_description
1 polymer ?
#
loop_
_entity_poly.entity_id
_entity_poly.type
_entity_poly.pdbx_seq_one_letter_code
_entity_poly.pdbx_strand_id
1 'polypeptide(L)' 'FLGPAADEACQYVTGIVGKNPLLLRELNLSRHELGDTRVNQIAALLQDKHCQLNTL' A
#
# COMPACT_ATOMS: atom_id res chain seq x y z
N PHE A 1 -9.00 -12.27 0.28
CA PHE A 1 -9.40 -10.91 -0.13
C PHE A 1 -8.87 -9.95 0.92
N LEU A 2 -8.37 -8.79 0.51
CA LEU A 2 -7.84 -7.77 1.42
C LEU A 2 -8.94 -7.30 2.39
N GLY A 3 -8.53 -6.86 3.58
CA GLY A 3 -9.42 -6.07 4.44
C GLY A 3 -9.82 -4.74 3.77
N PRO A 4 -10.96 -4.11 4.14
CA PRO A 4 -11.45 -2.90 3.48
C PRO A 4 -10.45 -1.73 3.48
N ALA A 5 -9.72 -1.53 4.59
CA ALA A 5 -8.69 -0.50 4.66
C ALA A 5 -7.46 -0.82 3.79
N ALA A 6 -7.11 -2.09 3.67
CA ALA A 6 -6.01 -2.55 2.82
C ALA A 6 -6.40 -2.46 1.33
N ASP A 7 -7.65 -2.73 0.97
CA ASP A 7 -8.13 -2.60 -0.41
C ASP A 7 -8.11 -1.14 -0.88
N GLU A 8 -8.56 -0.22 -0.04
CA GLU A 8 -8.52 1.22 -0.32
C GLU A 8 -7.07 1.73 -0.48
N ALA A 9 -6.18 1.28 0.41
CA ALA A 9 -4.74 1.56 0.30
C ALA A 9 -4.15 0.98 -1.00
N CYS A 10 -4.52 -0.25 -1.36
CA CYS A 10 -4.04 -0.93 -2.55
C CYS A 10 -4.44 -0.16 -3.82
N GLN A 11 -5.69 0.31 -3.90
CA GLN A 11 -6.16 1.13 -5.01
C GLN A 11 -5.43 2.48 -5.08
N TYR A 12 -5.25 3.16 -3.94
CA TYR A 12 -4.53 4.42 -3.88
C TYR A 12 -3.09 4.28 -4.37
N VAL A 13 -2.37 3.29 -3.84
CA VAL A 13 -0.98 3.00 -4.23
C VAL A 13 -0.89 2.59 -5.69
N THR A 14 -1.83 1.78 -6.19
CA THR A 14 -1.92 1.42 -7.61
C THR A 14 -2.07 2.65 -8.49
N GLY A 15 -2.84 3.66 -8.05
CA GLY A 15 -2.97 4.94 -8.75
C GLY A 15 -1.66 5.73 -8.82
N ILE A 16 -0.81 5.63 -7.80
CA ILE A 16 0.50 6.32 -7.77
C ILE A 16 1.52 5.61 -8.66
N VAL A 17 1.70 4.30 -8.44
CA VAL A 17 2.78 3.53 -9.06
C VAL A 17 2.39 2.91 -10.41
N GLY A 18 1.10 2.97 -10.77
CA GLY A 18 0.54 2.35 -11.98
C GLY A 18 0.61 0.83 -11.99
N LYS A 19 0.91 0.21 -10.84
CA LYS A 19 1.13 -1.24 -10.69
C LYS A 19 0.46 -1.73 -9.42
N ASN A 20 0.00 -2.98 -9.44
CA ASN A 20 -0.62 -3.60 -8.27
C ASN A 20 0.44 -3.82 -7.18
N PRO A 21 0.34 -3.18 -6.00
CA PRO A 21 1.33 -3.29 -4.93
C PRO A 21 1.40 -4.69 -4.32
N LEU A 22 0.35 -5.50 -4.43
CA LEU A 22 0.36 -6.89 -3.97
C LEU A 22 1.33 -7.79 -4.76
N LEU A 23 1.74 -7.33 -5.94
CA LEU A 23 2.70 -8.03 -6.81
C LEU A 23 4.12 -7.46 -6.72
N LEU A 24 4.32 -6.40 -5.94
CA LEU A 24 5.61 -5.73 -5.79
C LEU A 24 6.29 -6.20 -4.50
N ARG A 25 7.62 -6.33 -4.55
CA ARG A 25 8.46 -6.56 -3.36
C ARG A 25 8.85 -5.27 -2.64
N GLU A 26 8.93 -4.18 -3.39
CA GLU A 26 9.34 -2.86 -2.91
C GLU A 26 8.38 -1.80 -3.44
N LEU A 27 8.02 -0.86 -2.57
CA LEU A 27 7.11 0.25 -2.88
C LEU A 27 7.74 1.55 -2.37
N ASN A 28 8.19 2.40 -3.28
CA ASN A 28 8.78 3.68 -2.90
C ASN A 28 7.73 4.80 -2.97
N LEU A 29 7.36 5.35 -1.80
CA LEU A 29 6.47 6.51 -1.68
C LEU A 29 7.18 7.77 -1.17
N SER A 30 8.52 7.77 -1.11
CA SER A 30 9.32 8.88 -0.54
C SER A 30 9.09 10.26 -1.17
N ARG A 31 8.58 10.30 -2.41
CA ARG A 31 8.27 11.54 -3.13
C ARG A 31 6.85 12.04 -2.92
N HIS A 32 6.05 11.35 -2.13
CA HIS A 32 4.66 11.68 -1.87
C HIS A 32 4.46 12.05 -0.40
N GLU A 33 3.84 13.21 -0.17
CA GLU A 33 3.43 13.62 1.17
C GLU A 33 2.17 12.85 1.55
N LEU A 34 2.35 11.80 2.35
CA LEU A 34 1.28 10.98 2.88
C LEU A 34 0.85 11.56 4.23
N GLY A 35 -0.40 12.03 4.34
CA GLY A 35 -0.98 12.36 5.64
C GLY A 35 -1.18 11.10 6.50
N ASP A 36 -1.34 11.28 7.82
CA ASP A 36 -1.44 10.19 8.80
C ASP A 36 -2.48 9.13 8.44
N THR A 37 -3.63 9.55 7.90
CA THR A 37 -4.69 8.62 7.45
C THR A 37 -4.19 7.66 6.37
N ARG A 38 -3.42 8.17 5.39
CA ARG A 38 -2.86 7.34 4.32
C ARG A 38 -1.75 6.43 4.81
N VAL A 39 -0.92 6.92 5.74
CA VAL A 39 0.12 6.10 6.37
C VAL A 39 -0.52 4.91 7.11
N ASN A 40 -1.60 5.15 7.87
CA ASN A 40 -2.32 4.07 8.56
C ASN A 40 -2.96 3.05 7.60
N GLN A 41 -3.53 3.51 6.48
CA GLN A 41 -4.08 2.63 5.44
C GLN A 41 -2.98 1.76 4.79
N ILE A 42 -1.83 2.36 4.46
CA ILE A 42 -0.68 1.62 3.91
C ILE A 42 -0.12 0.63 4.94
N ALA A 43 -0.05 1.01 6.22
CA ALA A 43 0.35 0.10 7.28
C ALA A 43 -0.61 -1.10 7.39
N ALA A 44 -1.93 -0.88 7.27
CA ALA A 44 -2.92 -1.94 7.25
C ALA A 44 -2.74 -2.88 6.04
N LEU A 45 -2.39 -2.32 4.88
CA LEU A 45 -2.04 -3.10 3.69
C LEU A 45 -0.79 -3.96 3.94
N LEU A 46 0.26 -3.41 4.55
CA LEU A 46 1.49 -4.16 4.86
C LEU A 46 1.27 -5.26 5.90
N GLN A 47 0.33 -5.06 6.83
CA GLN A 47 -0.04 -6.07 7.83
C GLN A 47 -0.97 -7.15 7.25
N ASP A 48 -1.57 -6.94 6.08
CA ASP A 48 -2.42 -7.94 5.46
C ASP A 48 -1.57 -9.13 5.00
N LYS A 49 -2.01 -10.35 5.35
CA LYS A 49 -1.33 -11.60 5.01
C LYS A 49 -1.12 -11.82 3.50
N HIS A 50 -1.87 -11.10 2.67
CA HIS A 50 -1.78 -11.17 1.22
C HIS A 50 -0.76 -10.19 0.62
N CYS A 51 -0.20 -9.29 1.42
CA CYS A 51 0.78 -8.32 1.00
C CYS A 51 2.19 -8.94 1.01
N GLN A 52 2.89 -8.83 -0.12
CA GLN A 52 4.26 -9.34 -0.28
C GLN A 52 5.31 -8.21 -0.26
N LEU A 53 4.91 -7.03 0.19
CA LEU A 53 5.81 -5.89 0.32
C LEU A 53 6.74 -6.09 1.50
N ASN A 54 8.04 -6.15 1.20
CA ASN A 54 9.07 -6.33 2.22
C ASN A 54 9.69 -5.00 2.66
N THR A 55 9.58 -3.94 1.85
CA THR A 55 10.24 -2.66 2.10
C THR A 55 9.46 -1.50 1.49
N LEU A 56 9.43 -0.38 2.23
CA LEU A 56 8.82 0.90 1.85
C LEU A 56 9.90 1.99 1.72
#